data_AF-A0AAE0VPH0-F1
#
_entry.id   AF-A0AAE0VPH0-F1
#
_cell.length_a   1.000
_cell.length_b   1.000
_cell.length_c   1.000
_cell.angle_alpha   90.00
_cell.angle_beta   90.00
_cell.angle_gamma   90.00
#
_symmetry.space_group_name_H-M   'P 1'
#
loop_
_entity.id
_entity.type
_entity.pdbx_description
1 polymer ?
#
loop_
_entity_poly.entity_id
_entity_poly.type
_entity_poly.pdbx_seq_one_letter_code
_entity_poly.pdbx_strand_id
1 'polypeptide(L)'
;MQALAVNVGDLKKVMSNVKTRGILGEYQLENILEDLLTAEQYAKNVKTKEGSDDKVEFAVKMPASGDRDKPLRLPIDAKFPKEDYERLIIAYDEAVPDKIEICRKAFCRQYPQKCARHPGKALIVRKTETGLTSSVEKIPLAQIPVHDTLVKIEYSTLNYKDALAVSGKGKILREYPMIPGIDFAGTVEQTSSDKFKPGDRVILNGFGVGEKYWGGLSEYAYVNSDFLLKMPDGMDARKAMSIGTAGYTAALCVEELLSSGINNNSAPVVVTGATGGVGSFAIALLKQQNIVVSAVSGKAGASDYLKRLGASEIIPREQLMREAKPLETQRWGGAVDTLGGNALATILAECHSGATVTACGLAADFRLNTTVMPFILRESG
;
A
#
# COMPACT_ATOMS: atom_id res chain seq x y z
N MET A 1 -16.87 42.40 53.47
CA MET A 1 -17.39 41.02 53.52
C MET A 1 -18.43 40.91 52.41
N GLN A 2 -18.37 39.86 51.56
CA GLN A 2 -19.15 39.63 50.33
C GLN A 2 -18.69 40.36 49.04
N ALA A 3 -17.65 39.82 48.39
CA ALA A 3 -17.56 39.70 46.92
C ALA A 3 -16.22 39.02 46.54
N LEU A 4 -16.03 37.76 46.97
CA LEU A 4 -14.80 36.99 46.70
C LEU A 4 -15.11 35.54 46.29
N ALA A 5 -16.25 35.34 45.59
CA ALA A 5 -16.75 34.03 45.19
C ALA A 5 -17.16 33.93 43.71
N VAL A 6 -16.65 34.81 42.84
CA VAL A 6 -16.91 34.75 41.39
C VAL A 6 -15.59 35.02 40.66
N ASN A 7 -14.81 33.97 40.40
CA ASN A 7 -13.90 33.86 39.23
C ASN A 7 -12.97 32.63 39.24
N VAL A 8 -13.08 31.70 40.19
CA VAL A 8 -12.33 30.42 40.12
C VAL A 8 -12.94 29.44 39.10
N GLY A 9 -14.17 29.71 38.64
CA GLY A 9 -14.85 28.92 37.60
C GLY A 9 -14.36 29.21 36.17
N ASP A 10 -13.99 30.45 35.87
CA ASP A 10 -13.55 30.85 34.52
C ASP A 10 -12.11 30.42 34.22
N LEU A 11 -11.22 30.41 35.22
CA LEU A 11 -9.86 29.89 35.06
C LEU A 11 -9.86 28.38 34.73
N LYS A 12 -10.77 27.61 35.34
CA LYS A 12 -10.87 26.15 35.09
C LYS A 12 -11.42 25.84 33.69
N LYS A 13 -12.22 26.75 33.10
CA LYS A 13 -12.70 26.69 31.71
C LYS A 13 -11.65 27.13 30.69
N VAL A 14 -10.76 28.05 31.04
CA VAL A 14 -9.61 28.43 30.18
C VAL A 14 -8.56 27.32 30.15
N MET A 15 -8.31 26.63 31.27
CA MET A 15 -7.34 25.53 31.34
C MET A 15 -7.85 24.20 30.76
N SER A 16 -9.16 24.00 30.61
CA SER A 16 -9.72 22.77 30.02
C SER A 16 -9.79 22.80 28.49
N ASN A 17 -9.58 23.95 27.85
CA ASN A 17 -9.81 24.14 26.41
C ASN A 17 -8.59 24.51 25.57
N VAL A 18 -7.35 24.40 26.10
CA VAL A 18 -6.16 24.58 25.26
C VAL A 18 -5.41 23.25 25.13
N LYS A 19 -5.56 22.61 23.96
CA LYS A 19 -4.64 21.58 23.49
C LYS A 19 -3.27 22.21 23.20
N THR A 20 -2.47 22.48 24.22
CA THR A 20 -1.11 23.03 24.11
C THR A 20 -0.10 22.10 24.78
N ARG A 21 0.13 20.93 24.17
CA ARG A 21 1.26 20.06 24.55
C ARG A 21 2.63 20.56 24.03
N GLY A 22 2.67 21.53 23.11
CA GLY A 22 3.93 22.08 22.58
C GLY A 22 4.49 23.25 23.39
N ILE A 23 3.65 24.26 23.69
CA ILE A 23 4.11 25.54 24.25
C ILE A 23 4.65 25.43 25.68
N LEU A 24 4.10 24.52 26.50
CA LEU A 24 4.51 24.39 27.91
C LEU A 24 5.90 23.73 28.05
N GLY A 25 6.20 22.73 27.23
CA GLY A 25 7.49 22.04 27.24
C GLY A 25 8.63 22.91 26.70
N GLU A 26 8.33 23.73 25.69
CA GLU A 26 9.26 24.73 25.15
C GLU A 26 9.63 25.77 26.21
N TYR A 27 8.65 26.27 26.98
CA TYR A 27 8.88 27.23 28.07
C TYR A 27 9.64 26.62 29.27
N GLN A 28 9.36 25.37 29.62
CA GLN A 28 10.12 24.65 30.66
C GLN A 28 11.57 24.42 30.25
N LEU A 29 11.81 24.02 29.00
CA LEU A 29 13.16 23.85 28.48
C LEU A 29 13.91 25.19 28.43
N GLU A 30 13.22 26.27 28.05
CA GLU A 30 13.77 27.63 28.07
C GLU A 30 14.26 28.02 29.46
N ASN A 31 13.44 27.84 30.49
CA ASN A 31 13.81 28.14 31.88
C ASN A 31 15.00 27.28 32.35
N ILE A 32 15.02 25.99 32.01
CA ILE A 32 16.13 25.09 32.36
C ILE A 32 17.43 25.52 31.66
N LEU A 33 17.36 25.92 30.39
CA LEU A 33 18.53 26.40 29.65
C LEU A 33 19.03 27.75 30.16
N GLU A 34 18.12 28.64 30.58
CA GLU A 34 18.47 29.92 31.20
C GLU A 34 19.12 29.77 32.58
N ASP A 35 18.69 28.77 33.36
CA ASP A 35 19.28 28.45 34.67
C ASP A 35 20.66 27.78 34.55
N LEU A 36 20.89 26.97 33.49
CA LEU A 36 22.09 26.14 33.35
C LEU A 36 23.17 26.72 32.44
N LEU A 37 22.81 27.55 31.45
CA LEU A 37 23.72 28.04 30.41
C LEU A 37 23.62 29.55 30.25
N THR A 38 24.73 30.20 29.91
CA THR A 38 24.69 31.63 29.57
C THR A 38 24.04 31.83 28.20
N ALA A 39 23.46 33.01 27.95
CA ALA A 39 22.80 33.35 26.69
C ALA A 39 23.72 33.20 25.44
N GLU A 40 25.03 33.15 25.64
CA GLU A 40 26.00 32.93 24.57
C GLU A 40 26.21 31.45 24.23
N GLN A 41 25.96 30.53 25.18
CA GLN A 41 26.22 29.10 25.07
C GLN A 41 25.09 28.30 24.41
N TYR A 42 23.91 28.88 24.26
CA TYR A 42 22.80 28.27 23.53
C TYR A 42 22.16 29.28 22.56
N ALA A 43 21.29 28.80 21.69
CA ALA A 43 20.59 29.66 20.74
C ALA A 43 19.17 29.16 20.49
N LYS A 44 18.22 30.10 20.40
CA LYS A 44 16.80 29.84 20.15
C LYS A 44 16.49 29.97 18.65
N ASN A 45 15.61 29.12 18.11
CA ASN A 45 15.13 29.17 16.72
C ASN A 45 16.23 29.16 15.63
N VAL A 46 17.25 28.31 15.79
CA VAL A 46 18.44 28.31 14.92
C VAL A 46 18.42 27.24 13.84
N LYS A 47 19.07 27.56 12.71
CA LYS A 47 19.42 26.60 11.66
C LYS A 47 20.70 25.86 12.07
N THR A 48 20.65 24.54 12.20
CA THR A 48 21.79 23.73 12.68
C THR A 48 22.80 23.39 11.58
N LYS A 49 22.42 23.51 10.30
CA LYS A 49 23.28 23.23 9.14
C LYS A 49 23.25 24.38 8.12
N GLU A 50 24.41 24.74 7.57
CA GLU A 50 24.50 25.70 6.45
C GLU A 50 23.72 25.16 5.23
N GLY A 51 22.84 25.99 4.66
CA GLY A 51 21.96 25.62 3.54
C GLY A 51 20.65 24.92 3.91
N SER A 52 20.37 24.68 5.20
CA SER A 52 19.11 24.08 5.66
C SER A 52 18.06 25.14 6.02
N ASP A 53 16.79 24.90 5.67
CA ASP A 53 15.66 25.71 6.16
C ASP A 53 15.06 25.20 7.48
N ASP A 54 15.50 24.01 7.92
CA ASP A 54 15.07 23.43 9.18
C ASP A 54 15.62 24.22 10.38
N LYS A 55 14.70 24.86 11.12
CA LYS A 55 14.98 25.51 12.40
C LYS A 55 14.69 24.55 13.56
N VAL A 56 15.47 24.64 14.63
CA VAL A 56 15.20 23.95 15.90
C VAL A 56 14.92 24.99 16.99
N GLU A 57 14.04 24.64 17.92
CA GLU A 57 13.60 25.52 19.02
C GLU A 57 14.78 25.96 19.88
N PHE A 58 15.66 25.04 20.27
CA PHE A 58 16.89 25.32 21.03
C PHE A 58 18.07 24.50 20.49
N ALA A 59 19.27 25.07 20.51
CA ALA A 59 20.51 24.34 20.27
C ALA A 59 21.64 24.85 21.17
N VAL A 60 22.44 23.94 21.72
CA VAL A 60 23.65 24.27 22.48
C VAL A 60 24.83 24.42 21.53
N LYS A 61 25.62 25.48 21.73
CA LYS A 61 26.86 25.72 21.00
C LYS A 61 27.98 24.95 21.69
N MET A 62 28.49 23.92 21.02
CA MET A 62 29.65 23.19 21.48
C MET A 62 30.93 23.75 20.82
N PRO A 63 32.03 23.86 21.58
CA PRO A 63 33.32 24.25 21.02
C PRO A 63 33.77 23.19 20.01
N ALA A 64 33.93 23.57 18.75
CA ALA A 64 34.50 22.72 17.72
C ALA A 64 36.02 22.80 17.78
N SER A 65 36.69 21.66 17.75
CA SER A 65 38.15 21.55 17.67
C SER A 65 38.63 21.96 16.27
N GLY A 66 38.81 23.27 16.05
CA GLY A 66 39.49 23.78 14.86
C GLY A 66 39.12 25.18 14.42
N ASP A 67 37.97 25.73 14.81
CA ASP A 67 37.52 27.05 14.36
C ASP A 67 36.61 27.72 15.41
N ARG A 68 37.06 28.85 15.99
CA ARG A 68 36.27 29.60 16.99
C ARG A 68 35.05 30.29 16.35
N ASP A 69 35.07 30.49 15.04
CA ASP A 69 33.99 31.19 14.32
C ASP A 69 32.89 30.25 13.79
N LYS A 70 33.05 28.92 13.92
CA LYS A 70 32.04 27.91 13.53
C LYS A 70 31.70 26.94 14.67
N PRO A 71 30.93 27.38 15.69
CA PRO A 71 30.50 26.50 16.77
C PRO A 71 29.61 25.36 16.26
N LEU A 72 29.88 24.14 16.70
CA LEU A 72 29.05 22.97 16.42
C LEU A 72 27.72 23.12 17.19
N ARG A 73 26.59 23.09 16.49
CA ARG A 73 25.27 23.28 17.11
C ARG A 73 24.61 21.93 17.38
N LEU A 74 24.43 21.59 18.66
CA LEU A 74 23.70 20.40 19.09
C LEU A 74 22.23 20.78 19.34
N PRO A 75 21.27 20.31 18.53
CA PRO A 75 19.85 20.59 18.77
C PRO A 75 19.37 19.93 20.07
N ILE A 76 18.55 20.64 20.84
CA ILE A 76 17.84 20.10 22.01
C ILE A 76 16.35 20.09 21.69
N ASP A 77 15.71 18.94 21.89
CA ASP A 77 14.32 18.69 21.54
C ASP A 77 13.43 18.73 22.79
N ALA A 78 12.56 19.75 22.89
CA ALA A 78 11.58 19.89 23.97
C ALA A 78 10.45 18.84 23.91
N LYS A 79 10.35 18.09 22.80
CA LYS A 79 9.28 17.11 22.53
C LYS A 79 9.74 15.68 22.75
N PHE A 80 10.86 15.47 23.44
CA PHE A 80 11.33 14.16 23.88
C PHE A 80 10.35 13.56 24.90
N PRO A 81 9.68 12.41 24.62
CA PRO A 81 8.73 11.80 25.54
C PRO A 81 9.50 11.07 26.65
N LYS A 82 9.98 11.87 27.61
CA LYS A 82 10.83 11.42 28.72
C LYS A 82 10.21 10.27 29.50
N GLU A 83 8.91 10.31 29.75
CA GLU A 83 8.20 9.25 30.47
C GLU A 83 8.21 7.89 29.75
N ASP A 84 8.07 7.88 28.42
CA ASP A 84 8.11 6.63 27.65
C ASP A 84 9.54 6.12 27.47
N TYR A 85 10.52 7.03 27.40
CA TYR A 85 11.93 6.68 27.42
C TYR A 85 12.35 6.07 28.75
N GLU A 86 11.90 6.63 29.87
CA GLU A 86 12.14 6.09 31.22
C GLU A 86 11.49 4.73 31.39
N ARG A 87 10.25 4.54 30.90
CA ARG A 87 9.61 3.21 30.87
C ARG A 87 10.38 2.20 30.02
N LEU A 88 10.95 2.64 28.90
CA LEU A 88 11.78 1.80 28.05
C LEU A 88 13.08 1.40 28.76
N ILE A 89 13.76 2.34 29.43
CA ILE A 89 14.96 2.04 30.24
C ILE A 89 14.63 1.04 31.35
N ILE A 90 13.55 1.27 32.11
CA ILE A 90 13.12 0.34 33.16
C ILE A 90 12.85 -1.06 32.59
N ALA A 91 12.23 -1.15 31.41
CA ALA A 91 12.01 -2.44 30.74
C ALA A 91 13.32 -3.13 30.32
N TYR A 92 14.33 -2.36 29.90
CA TYR A 92 15.67 -2.89 29.61
C TYR A 92 16.39 -3.37 30.88
N ASP A 93 16.29 -2.62 31.98
CA ASP A 93 16.88 -2.97 33.27
C ASP A 93 16.21 -4.21 33.89
N GLU A 94 14.91 -4.39 33.68
CA GLU A 94 14.18 -5.60 34.09
C GLU A 94 14.47 -6.82 33.18
N ALA A 95 15.13 -6.64 32.03
CA ALA A 95 15.48 -7.68 31.06
C ALA A 95 14.30 -8.57 30.61
N VAL A 96 13.09 -8.01 30.53
CA VAL A 96 11.87 -8.73 30.07
C VAL A 96 11.59 -8.40 28.59
N PRO A 97 11.80 -9.33 27.65
CA PRO A 97 11.72 -9.06 26.20
C PRO A 97 10.36 -8.51 25.73
N ASP A 98 9.26 -9.03 26.25
CA ASP A 98 7.90 -8.61 25.86
C ASP A 98 7.58 -7.18 26.30
N LYS A 99 8.04 -6.79 27.50
CA LYS A 99 7.89 -5.42 28.02
C LYS A 99 8.74 -4.45 27.22
N ILE A 100 9.98 -4.83 26.88
CA ILE A 100 10.86 -4.03 26.03
C ILE A 100 10.18 -3.76 24.70
N GLU A 101 9.57 -4.77 24.07
CA GLU A 101 8.90 -4.60 22.78
C GLU A 101 7.69 -3.66 22.86
N ILE A 102 6.88 -3.77 23.91
CA ILE A 102 5.71 -2.91 24.15
C ILE A 102 6.15 -1.47 24.42
N CYS A 103 7.12 -1.27 25.33
CA CYS A 103 7.64 0.05 25.67
C CYS A 103 8.39 0.68 24.49
N ARG A 104 9.09 -0.10 23.68
CA ARG A 104 9.77 0.35 22.47
C ARG A 104 8.77 0.83 21.43
N LYS A 105 7.70 0.06 21.18
CA LYS A 105 6.60 0.48 20.29
C LYS A 105 5.89 1.74 20.80
N ALA A 106 5.65 1.85 22.11
CA ALA A 106 5.05 3.03 22.73
C ALA A 106 5.95 4.27 22.63
N PHE A 107 7.25 4.12 22.89
CA PHE A 107 8.25 5.18 22.76
C PHE A 107 8.40 5.62 21.30
N CYS A 108 8.51 4.70 20.34
CA CYS A 108 8.54 5.02 18.90
C CYS A 108 7.24 5.67 18.40
N ARG A 109 6.09 5.37 19.02
CA ARG A 109 4.80 6.01 18.71
C ARG A 109 4.75 7.47 19.18
N GLN A 110 5.39 7.80 20.30
CA GLN A 110 5.38 9.15 20.88
C GLN A 110 6.59 10.01 20.50
N TYR A 111 7.73 9.39 20.16
CA TYR A 111 8.90 10.07 19.64
C TYR A 111 8.91 9.91 18.11
N PRO A 112 8.31 10.84 17.35
CA PRO A 112 8.52 10.89 15.91
C PRO A 112 9.98 11.27 15.68
N GLN A 113 10.88 10.29 15.63
CA GLN A 113 12.25 10.49 15.16
C GLN A 113 12.18 11.10 13.77
N LYS A 114 12.36 12.42 13.65
CA LYS A 114 12.55 13.18 12.40
C LYS A 114 11.49 13.02 11.29
N CYS A 115 10.42 12.25 11.51
CA CYS A 115 9.36 11.99 10.53
C CYS A 115 8.37 13.16 10.34
N ALA A 116 8.51 14.25 11.09
CA ALA A 116 7.72 15.46 10.85
C ALA A 116 8.15 16.23 9.58
N ARG A 117 9.26 15.88 8.92
CA ARG A 117 9.82 16.73 7.84
C ARG A 117 9.20 16.56 6.47
N HIS A 118 8.37 15.54 6.23
CA HIS A 118 7.72 15.39 4.92
C HIS A 118 6.25 15.00 5.07
N PRO A 119 5.31 15.96 5.13
CA PRO A 119 3.91 15.64 4.87
C PRO A 119 3.82 15.05 3.47
N GLY A 120 3.51 13.76 3.39
CA GLY A 120 3.30 13.07 2.13
C GLY A 120 1.89 13.32 1.61
N LYS A 121 1.74 13.53 0.30
CA LYS A 121 0.41 13.47 -0.32
C LYS A 121 -0.08 12.04 -0.34
N ALA A 122 -1.35 11.84 0.01
CA ALA A 122 -2.02 10.55 -0.08
C ALA A 122 -3.47 10.71 -0.50
N LEU A 123 -4.00 9.70 -1.20
CA LEU A 123 -5.44 9.55 -1.38
C LEU A 123 -6.03 8.94 -0.12
N ILE A 124 -6.86 9.70 0.59
CA ILE A 124 -7.54 9.24 1.79
C ILE A 124 -9.02 9.03 1.52
N VAL A 125 -9.55 7.90 1.96
CA VAL A 125 -10.97 7.58 1.95
C VAL A 125 -11.51 7.77 3.36
N ARG A 126 -12.55 8.58 3.48
CA ARG A 126 -13.24 8.89 4.74
C ARG A 126 -14.70 8.48 4.64
N LYS A 127 -15.26 8.07 5.78
CA LYS A 127 -16.70 7.84 5.93
C LYS A 127 -17.34 9.08 6.52
N THR A 128 -18.34 9.62 5.84
CA THR A 128 -19.17 10.75 6.25
C THR A 128 -20.60 10.28 6.49
N GLU A 129 -21.46 11.18 6.97
CA GLU A 129 -22.90 10.92 7.12
C GLU A 129 -23.59 10.60 5.77
N THR A 130 -23.09 11.18 4.68
CA THR A 130 -23.66 11.04 3.32
C THR A 130 -23.05 9.91 2.49
N GLY A 131 -22.05 9.20 3.02
CA GLY A 131 -21.40 8.08 2.32
C GLY A 131 -19.89 8.06 2.48
N LEU A 132 -19.18 7.63 1.43
CA LEU A 132 -17.72 7.68 1.39
C LEU A 132 -17.27 8.86 0.54
N THR A 133 -16.21 9.53 0.98
CA THR A 133 -15.52 10.57 0.23
C THR A 133 -14.06 10.20 0.06
N SER A 134 -13.48 10.56 -1.09
CA SER A 134 -12.05 10.39 -1.36
C SER A 134 -11.42 11.71 -1.78
N SER A 135 -10.26 12.02 -1.21
CA SER A 135 -9.55 13.29 -1.41
C SER A 135 -8.04 13.07 -1.36
N VAL A 136 -7.29 13.85 -2.13
CA VAL A 136 -5.83 13.91 -1.97
C VAL A 136 -5.52 14.92 -0.89
N GLU A 137 -4.93 14.44 0.21
CA GLU A 137 -4.60 15.23 1.39
C GLU A 137 -3.11 15.11 1.71
N LYS A 138 -2.56 16.12 2.38
CA LYS A 138 -1.22 16.04 2.99
C LYS A 138 -1.35 15.35 4.33
N ILE A 139 -0.80 14.15 4.44
CA ILE A 139 -0.85 13.34 5.65
C ILE A 139 0.53 13.37 6.32
N PRO A 140 0.64 13.88 7.57
CA PRO A 140 1.87 13.77 8.34
C PRO A 140 2.21 12.30 8.61
N LEU A 141 3.49 11.92 8.55
CA LEU A 141 3.93 10.55 8.84
C LEU A 141 3.46 10.06 10.22
N ALA A 142 3.35 10.96 11.21
CA ALA A 142 2.86 10.65 12.56
C ALA A 142 1.38 10.20 12.59
N GLN A 143 0.62 10.41 11.51
CA GLN A 143 -0.76 9.93 11.37
C GLN A 143 -0.86 8.58 10.65
N ILE A 144 0.22 8.12 10.01
CA ILE A 144 0.25 6.82 9.33
C ILE A 144 0.42 5.73 10.41
N PRO A 145 -0.40 4.66 10.39
CA PRO A 145 -0.23 3.51 11.29
C PRO A 145 1.18 2.92 11.18
N VAL A 146 1.89 2.85 12.32
CA VAL A 146 3.30 2.46 12.35
C VAL A 146 3.46 0.94 12.26
N HIS A 147 4.39 0.52 11.41
CA HIS A 147 4.89 -0.85 11.27
C HIS A 147 6.43 -0.84 11.27
N ASP A 148 7.07 -1.99 11.05
CA ASP A 148 8.53 -2.13 11.19
C ASP A 148 9.35 -1.43 10.08
N THR A 149 8.73 -1.09 8.93
CA THR A 149 9.43 -0.57 7.76
C THR A 149 8.66 0.58 7.13
N LEU A 150 9.34 1.73 7.00
CA LEU A 150 8.88 2.90 6.26
C LEU A 150 9.44 2.86 4.84
N VAL A 151 8.56 2.94 3.85
CA VAL A 151 8.91 3.01 2.43
C VAL A 151 8.52 4.38 1.89
N LYS A 152 9.45 5.03 1.20
CA LYS A 152 9.18 6.16 0.32
C LYS A 152 8.73 5.62 -1.03
N ILE A 153 7.46 5.81 -1.33
CA ILE A 153 6.82 5.26 -2.52
C ILE A 153 7.17 6.13 -3.73
N GLU A 154 7.64 5.48 -4.79
CA GLU A 154 7.95 6.14 -6.07
C GLU A 154 6.78 5.98 -7.06
N TYR A 155 6.19 4.78 -7.09
CA TYR A 155 5.07 4.44 -7.96
C TYR A 155 4.09 3.52 -7.24
N SER A 156 2.83 3.63 -7.62
CA SER A 156 1.76 2.68 -7.32
C SER A 156 0.99 2.41 -8.61
N THR A 157 -0.04 1.57 -8.55
CA THR A 157 -0.91 1.27 -9.70
C THR A 157 -2.37 1.20 -9.24
N LEU A 158 -3.29 1.12 -10.20
CA LEU A 158 -4.72 1.07 -9.95
C LEU A 158 -5.29 -0.25 -10.45
N ASN A 159 -5.70 -1.09 -9.50
CA ASN A 159 -6.39 -2.34 -9.78
C ASN A 159 -7.91 -2.18 -9.65
N TYR A 160 -8.65 -3.16 -10.15
CA TYR A 160 -10.11 -3.20 -10.00
C TYR A 160 -10.56 -3.10 -8.53
N LYS A 161 -9.79 -3.72 -7.62
CA LYS A 161 -10.03 -3.68 -6.18
C LYS A 161 -9.83 -2.29 -5.57
N ASP A 162 -8.82 -1.54 -6.03
CA ASP A 162 -8.59 -0.17 -5.59
C ASP A 162 -9.74 0.74 -6.03
N ALA A 163 -10.25 0.56 -7.25
CA ALA A 163 -11.41 1.30 -7.73
C ALA A 163 -12.67 1.00 -6.90
N LEU A 164 -12.89 -0.25 -6.51
CA LEU A 164 -13.96 -0.64 -5.60
C LEU A 164 -13.79 -0.01 -4.21
N ALA A 165 -12.58 -0.06 -3.65
CA ALA A 165 -12.25 0.54 -2.36
C ALA A 165 -12.51 2.06 -2.34
N VAL A 166 -12.03 2.78 -3.35
CA VAL A 166 -12.16 4.25 -3.47
C VAL A 166 -13.61 4.66 -3.73
N SER A 167 -14.35 3.90 -4.55
CA SER A 167 -15.75 4.22 -4.87
C SER A 167 -16.77 3.75 -3.83
N GLY A 168 -16.35 2.94 -2.86
CA GLY A 168 -17.23 2.32 -1.86
C GLY A 168 -18.05 1.14 -2.37
N LYS A 169 -17.92 0.78 -3.64
CA LYS A 169 -18.60 -0.40 -4.20
C LYS A 169 -17.89 -1.68 -3.72
N GLY A 170 -18.65 -2.73 -3.40
CA GLY A 170 -18.08 -4.03 -3.00
C GLY A 170 -17.59 -4.15 -1.54
N LYS A 171 -17.75 -3.12 -0.70
CA LYS A 171 -17.43 -3.15 0.75
C LYS A 171 -16.01 -3.67 1.07
N ILE A 172 -15.02 -3.26 0.27
CA ILE A 172 -13.61 -3.67 0.43
C ILE A 172 -13.04 -3.11 1.74
N LEU A 173 -13.22 -1.81 1.98
CA LEU A 173 -12.71 -1.13 3.17
C LEU A 173 -13.67 -1.28 4.36
N ARG A 174 -13.13 -1.76 5.48
CA ARG A 174 -13.89 -1.96 6.73
C ARG A 174 -13.64 -0.89 7.78
N GLU A 175 -12.46 -0.26 7.74
CA GLU A 175 -12.02 0.77 8.68
C GLU A 175 -11.75 2.08 7.97
N TYR A 176 -11.99 3.20 8.66
CA TYR A 176 -11.83 4.55 8.14
C TYR A 176 -11.24 5.47 9.22
N PRO A 177 -10.44 6.49 8.85
CA PRO A 177 -9.97 6.77 7.48
C PRO A 177 -8.96 5.71 6.99
N MET A 178 -8.83 5.60 5.66
CA MET A 178 -7.96 4.62 5.01
C MET A 178 -7.24 5.23 3.81
N ILE A 179 -5.97 4.91 3.64
CA ILE A 179 -5.26 5.12 2.37
C ILE A 179 -5.38 3.81 1.56
N PRO A 180 -6.02 3.79 0.37
CA PRO A 180 -6.09 2.59 -0.47
C PRO A 180 -4.80 2.34 -1.27
N GLY A 181 -4.80 1.34 -2.14
CA GLY A 181 -3.66 0.98 -2.97
C GLY A 181 -3.03 -0.33 -2.52
N ILE A 182 -3.38 -1.41 -3.20
CA ILE A 182 -2.85 -2.74 -2.87
C ILE A 182 -1.39 -2.96 -3.32
N ASP A 183 -0.87 -2.08 -4.18
CA ASP A 183 0.45 -2.19 -4.78
C ASP A 183 1.28 -0.92 -4.58
N PHE A 184 2.58 -1.07 -4.36
CA PHE A 184 3.53 0.03 -4.54
C PHE A 184 4.94 -0.49 -4.84
N ALA A 185 5.77 0.40 -5.37
CA ALA A 185 7.20 0.24 -5.46
C ALA A 185 7.90 1.50 -4.97
N GLY A 186 9.02 1.32 -4.29
CA GLY A 186 9.76 2.44 -3.73
C GLY A 186 11.06 2.03 -3.07
N THR A 187 11.54 2.90 -2.20
CA THR A 187 12.81 2.74 -1.50
C THR A 187 12.57 2.74 0.00
N VAL A 188 13.21 1.82 0.72
CA VAL A 188 13.17 1.77 2.19
C VAL A 188 13.83 3.02 2.75
N GLU A 189 13.08 3.80 3.51
CA GLU A 189 13.58 5.01 4.19
C GLU A 189 14.09 4.66 5.60
N GLN A 190 13.35 3.81 6.31
CA GLN A 190 13.68 3.33 7.65
C GLN A 190 13.16 1.91 7.84
N THR A 191 13.90 1.08 8.57
CA THR A 191 13.41 -0.24 8.98
C THR A 191 14.04 -0.67 10.30
N SER A 192 13.29 -1.43 11.10
CA SER A 192 13.81 -2.20 12.24
C SER A 192 13.91 -3.70 11.96
N SER A 193 13.60 -4.13 10.74
CA SER A 193 13.77 -5.51 10.26
C SER A 193 15.22 -5.78 9.88
N ASP A 194 15.67 -7.03 10.00
CA ASP A 194 16.98 -7.50 9.55
C ASP A 194 17.00 -7.89 8.04
N LYS A 195 15.82 -7.96 7.40
CA LYS A 195 15.66 -8.35 5.98
C LYS A 195 16.06 -7.26 4.99
N PHE A 196 15.97 -6.00 5.43
CA PHE A 196 16.15 -4.82 4.60
C PHE A 196 17.02 -3.78 5.31
N LYS A 197 17.52 -2.82 4.55
CA LYS A 197 18.20 -1.62 5.06
C LYS A 197 17.74 -0.36 4.32
N PRO A 198 17.91 0.84 4.91
CA PRO A 198 17.65 2.09 4.20
C PRO A 198 18.38 2.14 2.85
N GLY A 199 17.66 2.56 1.81
CA GLY A 199 18.14 2.57 0.43
C GLY A 199 17.81 1.32 -0.39
N ASP A 200 17.37 0.22 0.24
CA ASP A 200 16.93 -0.96 -0.50
C ASP A 200 15.67 -0.64 -1.32
N ARG A 201 15.64 -1.11 -2.57
CA ARG A 201 14.47 -0.97 -3.46
C ARG A 201 13.53 -2.15 -3.27
N VAL A 202 12.25 -1.85 -3.11
CA VAL A 202 11.23 -2.85 -2.73
C VAL A 202 9.96 -2.73 -3.56
N ILE A 203 9.25 -3.84 -3.64
CA ILE A 203 7.92 -3.98 -4.24
C ILE A 203 6.98 -4.55 -3.17
N LEU A 204 5.73 -4.09 -3.17
CA LEU A 204 4.64 -4.72 -2.43
C LEU A 204 3.45 -4.95 -3.36
N ASN A 205 2.82 -6.11 -3.22
CA ASN A 205 1.52 -6.42 -3.80
C ASN A 205 0.65 -7.25 -2.84
N GLY A 206 -0.52 -6.76 -2.43
CA GLY A 206 -1.49 -7.50 -1.65
C GLY A 206 -1.25 -7.50 -0.13
N PHE A 207 -1.30 -8.68 0.51
CA PHE A 207 -1.20 -8.87 1.98
C PHE A 207 -2.23 -8.09 2.83
N GLY A 208 -3.32 -7.63 2.22
CA GLY A 208 -4.32 -6.78 2.87
C GLY A 208 -3.87 -5.32 3.04
N VAL A 209 -2.75 -4.92 2.43
CA VAL A 209 -2.37 -3.52 2.26
C VAL A 209 -3.35 -2.86 1.28
N GLY A 210 -3.77 -1.63 1.57
CA GLY A 210 -4.84 -0.95 0.84
C GLY A 210 -6.25 -1.45 1.18
N GLU A 211 -6.40 -2.33 2.17
CA GLU A 211 -7.68 -2.92 2.59
C GLU A 211 -7.88 -2.95 4.11
N LYS A 212 -6.93 -3.61 4.79
CA LYS A 212 -6.83 -3.75 6.25
C LYS A 212 -5.76 -2.81 6.79
N TYR A 213 -4.65 -2.66 6.05
CA TYR A 213 -3.57 -1.73 6.35
C TYR A 213 -3.58 -0.59 5.34
N TRP A 214 -3.03 0.56 5.73
CA TRP A 214 -2.89 1.70 4.82
C TRP A 214 -1.97 1.36 3.65
N GLY A 215 -2.38 1.81 2.46
CA GLY A 215 -1.87 1.35 1.18
C GLY A 215 -0.94 2.30 0.43
N GLY A 216 -0.69 1.91 -0.83
CA GLY A 216 0.30 2.50 -1.72
C GLY A 216 -0.11 3.77 -2.45
N LEU A 217 -1.36 4.24 -2.34
CA LEU A 217 -1.79 5.52 -2.92
C LEU A 217 -1.37 6.70 -2.02
N SER A 218 -0.08 6.72 -1.66
CA SER A 218 0.57 7.66 -0.77
C SER A 218 2.04 7.81 -1.18
N GLU A 219 2.66 8.94 -0.87
CA GLU A 219 4.11 9.13 -1.02
C GLU A 219 4.93 8.33 0.01
N TYR A 220 4.31 7.91 1.12
CA TYR A 220 4.94 7.11 2.17
C TYR A 220 3.99 6.08 2.75
N ALA A 221 4.51 4.91 3.11
CA ALA A 221 3.76 3.88 3.83
C ALA A 221 4.65 3.19 4.87
N TYR A 222 4.09 3.00 6.06
CA TYR A 222 4.60 2.03 7.01
C TYR A 222 3.97 0.68 6.70
N VAL A 223 4.79 -0.37 6.58
CA VAL A 223 4.34 -1.73 6.29
C VAL A 223 5.14 -2.75 7.11
N ASN A 224 4.57 -3.95 7.27
CA ASN A 224 5.32 -5.11 7.77
C ASN A 224 6.33 -5.55 6.70
N SER A 225 7.60 -5.66 7.08
CA SER A 225 8.70 -6.12 6.23
C SER A 225 8.45 -7.50 5.60
N ASP A 226 7.66 -8.37 6.22
CA ASP A 226 7.27 -9.68 5.67
C ASP A 226 6.46 -9.58 4.38
N PHE A 227 5.83 -8.43 4.11
CA PHE A 227 5.02 -8.20 2.91
C PHE A 227 5.85 -7.63 1.75
N LEU A 228 7.11 -7.26 2.01
CA LEU A 228 7.98 -6.65 1.01
C LEU A 228 8.78 -7.70 0.26
N LEU A 229 8.95 -7.47 -1.04
CA LEU A 229 9.87 -8.18 -1.90
C LEU A 229 11.00 -7.24 -2.32
N LYS A 230 12.22 -7.75 -2.43
CA LYS A 230 13.32 -6.98 -3.03
C LYS A 230 13.03 -6.76 -4.51
N MET A 231 13.26 -5.55 -4.99
CA MET A 231 13.17 -5.22 -6.40
C MET A 231 14.19 -6.07 -7.18
N PRO A 232 13.78 -6.82 -8.22
CA PRO A 232 14.71 -7.57 -9.06
C PRO A 232 15.72 -6.66 -9.76
N ASP A 233 16.91 -7.19 -10.02
CA ASP A 233 17.95 -6.45 -10.76
C ASP A 233 17.45 -6.03 -12.15
N GLY A 234 17.75 -4.79 -12.53
CA GLY A 234 17.29 -4.21 -13.80
C GLY A 234 15.82 -3.78 -13.84
N MET A 235 15.05 -4.00 -12.78
CA MET A 235 13.68 -3.50 -12.64
C MET A 235 13.67 -2.12 -11.95
N ASP A 236 12.82 -1.22 -12.45
CA ASP A 236 12.55 0.06 -11.81
C ASP A 236 11.12 0.12 -11.28
N ALA A 237 10.84 1.05 -10.36
CA ALA A 237 9.54 1.17 -9.71
C ALA A 237 8.40 1.41 -10.72
N ARG A 238 8.65 2.15 -11.81
CA ARG A 238 7.66 2.39 -12.85
C ARG A 238 7.31 1.10 -13.59
N LYS A 239 8.30 0.31 -14.00
CA LYS A 239 8.09 -0.98 -14.67
C LYS A 239 7.41 -1.97 -13.73
N ALA A 240 7.86 -2.06 -12.48
CA ALA A 240 7.26 -2.93 -11.46
C ALA A 240 5.75 -2.63 -11.30
N MET A 241 5.37 -1.36 -11.19
CA MET A 241 3.97 -0.96 -11.03
C MET A 241 3.16 -0.97 -12.33
N SER A 242 3.82 -0.88 -13.49
CA SER A 242 3.17 -1.11 -14.79
C SER A 242 2.75 -2.57 -14.96
N ILE A 243 3.48 -3.50 -14.33
CA ILE A 243 3.08 -4.91 -14.20
C ILE A 243 2.01 -5.03 -13.10
N GLY A 244 2.37 -4.62 -11.88
CA GLY A 244 1.49 -4.62 -10.71
C GLY A 244 0.86 -5.98 -10.39
N THR A 245 -0.17 -5.97 -9.54
CA THR A 245 -0.95 -7.17 -9.22
C THR A 245 -1.58 -7.78 -10.49
N ALA A 246 -2.00 -6.97 -11.45
CA ALA A 246 -2.64 -7.46 -12.67
C ALA A 246 -1.71 -8.36 -13.51
N GLY A 247 -0.49 -7.90 -13.79
CA GLY A 247 0.50 -8.69 -14.53
C GLY A 247 1.02 -9.88 -13.73
N TYR A 248 1.19 -9.72 -12.41
CA TYR A 248 1.54 -10.84 -11.52
C TYR A 248 0.47 -11.94 -11.53
N THR A 249 -0.81 -11.56 -11.43
CA THR A 249 -1.94 -12.50 -11.51
C THR A 249 -2.01 -13.20 -12.86
N ALA A 250 -1.76 -12.46 -13.95
CA ALA A 250 -1.70 -13.04 -15.28
C ALA A 250 -0.59 -14.10 -15.39
N ALA A 251 0.60 -13.83 -14.82
CA ALA A 251 1.69 -14.78 -14.81
C ALA A 251 1.34 -16.07 -14.05
N LEU A 252 0.73 -15.95 -12.87
CA LEU A 252 0.24 -17.12 -12.10
C LEU A 252 -0.79 -17.94 -12.88
N CYS A 253 -1.73 -17.27 -13.57
CA CYS A 253 -2.71 -17.97 -14.40
C CYS A 253 -2.03 -18.73 -15.54
N VAL A 254 -1.10 -18.09 -16.25
CA VAL A 254 -0.39 -18.74 -17.36
C VAL A 254 0.50 -19.88 -16.85
N GLU A 255 1.19 -19.72 -15.73
CA GLU A 255 1.99 -20.78 -15.11
C GLU A 255 1.15 -22.01 -14.76
N GLU A 256 -0.05 -21.82 -14.21
CA GLU A 256 -0.99 -22.91 -13.93
C GLU A 256 -1.42 -23.64 -15.21
N LEU A 257 -1.77 -22.89 -16.26
CA LEU A 257 -2.13 -23.47 -17.56
C LEU A 257 -0.97 -24.29 -18.16
N LEU A 258 0.27 -23.80 -18.08
CA LEU A 258 1.44 -24.53 -18.58
C LEU A 258 1.71 -25.78 -17.74
N SER A 259 1.58 -25.67 -16.41
CA SER A 259 1.81 -26.77 -15.48
C SER A 259 0.78 -27.89 -15.63
N SER A 260 -0.44 -27.57 -16.10
CA SER A 260 -1.45 -28.56 -16.43
C SER A 260 -1.26 -29.22 -17.80
N GLY A 261 -0.22 -28.85 -18.55
CA GLY A 261 0.15 -29.46 -19.83
C GLY A 261 -0.35 -28.72 -21.07
N ILE A 262 -0.96 -27.53 -20.92
CA ILE A 262 -1.33 -26.71 -22.07
C ILE A 262 -0.08 -26.23 -22.79
N ASN A 263 -0.04 -26.44 -24.10
CA ASN A 263 1.10 -26.12 -24.94
C ASN A 263 0.64 -25.64 -26.33
N ASN A 264 1.58 -25.43 -27.25
CA ASN A 264 1.31 -24.90 -28.59
C ASN A 264 0.50 -25.85 -29.50
N ASN A 265 0.35 -27.13 -29.14
CA ASN A 265 -0.51 -28.09 -29.85
C ASN A 265 -1.91 -28.19 -29.24
N SER A 266 -2.17 -27.56 -28.09
CA SER A 266 -3.48 -27.52 -27.46
C SER A 266 -4.46 -26.69 -28.29
N ALA A 267 -5.76 -26.93 -28.08
CA ALA A 267 -6.80 -26.04 -28.57
C ALA A 267 -6.62 -24.62 -28.00
N PRO A 268 -7.17 -23.57 -28.65
CA PRO A 268 -6.95 -22.19 -28.24
C PRO A 268 -7.28 -21.92 -26.78
N VAL A 269 -6.50 -21.04 -26.15
CA VAL A 269 -6.79 -20.50 -24.82
C VAL A 269 -7.64 -19.24 -24.95
N VAL A 270 -8.80 -19.23 -24.26
CA VAL A 270 -9.66 -18.05 -24.23
C VAL A 270 -9.29 -17.12 -23.08
N VAL A 271 -9.15 -15.83 -23.37
CA VAL A 271 -8.84 -14.81 -22.36
C VAL A 271 -9.99 -13.82 -22.27
N THR A 272 -10.69 -13.79 -21.13
CA THR A 272 -11.76 -12.81 -20.89
C THR A 272 -11.23 -11.49 -20.37
N GLY A 273 -12.03 -10.42 -20.52
CA GLY A 273 -11.61 -9.06 -20.15
C GLY A 273 -10.30 -8.64 -20.83
N ALA A 274 -10.09 -9.06 -22.08
CA ALA A 274 -8.82 -9.02 -22.79
C ALA A 274 -8.15 -7.63 -22.86
N THR A 275 -8.93 -6.56 -22.78
CA THR A 275 -8.42 -5.17 -22.79
C THR A 275 -8.07 -4.61 -21.41
N GLY A 276 -8.28 -5.38 -20.35
CA GLY A 276 -7.95 -5.03 -18.97
C GLY A 276 -6.52 -5.42 -18.60
N GLY A 277 -6.10 -5.09 -17.38
CA GLY A 277 -4.74 -5.35 -16.90
C GLY A 277 -4.34 -6.82 -17.03
N VAL A 278 -5.06 -7.72 -16.35
CA VAL A 278 -4.74 -9.16 -16.36
C VAL A 278 -4.81 -9.74 -17.78
N GLY A 279 -5.90 -9.48 -18.51
CA GLY A 279 -6.10 -10.01 -19.86
C GLY A 279 -5.01 -9.61 -20.84
N SER A 280 -4.55 -8.35 -20.79
CA SER A 280 -3.49 -7.87 -21.69
C SER A 280 -2.14 -8.56 -21.46
N PHE A 281 -1.74 -8.77 -20.20
CA PHE A 281 -0.54 -9.53 -19.86
C PHE A 281 -0.69 -11.01 -20.20
N ALA A 282 -1.84 -11.63 -19.91
CA ALA A 282 -2.09 -13.03 -20.21
C ALA A 282 -1.94 -13.33 -21.71
N ILE A 283 -2.51 -12.49 -22.59
CA ILE A 283 -2.36 -12.64 -24.04
C ILE A 283 -0.88 -12.59 -24.45
N ALA A 284 -0.13 -11.59 -23.95
CA ALA A 284 1.28 -11.43 -24.29
C ALA A 284 2.13 -12.61 -23.81
N LEU A 285 1.90 -13.10 -22.59
CA LEU A 285 2.62 -14.25 -22.02
C LEU A 285 2.30 -15.55 -22.77
N LEU A 286 1.02 -15.83 -23.04
CA LEU A 286 0.61 -17.00 -23.82
C LEU A 286 1.19 -16.97 -25.25
N LYS A 287 1.23 -15.79 -25.87
CA LYS A 287 1.83 -15.61 -27.19
C LYS A 287 3.33 -15.95 -27.20
N GLN A 288 4.07 -15.57 -26.15
CA GLN A 288 5.49 -15.93 -26.02
C GLN A 288 5.71 -17.45 -25.94
N GLN A 289 4.74 -18.20 -25.42
CA GLN A 289 4.74 -19.66 -25.38
C GLN A 289 4.20 -20.30 -26.68
N ASN A 290 3.93 -19.50 -27.71
CA ASN A 290 3.32 -19.93 -28.98
C ASN A 290 1.95 -20.58 -28.83
N ILE A 291 1.21 -20.28 -27.75
CA ILE A 291 -0.16 -20.75 -27.54
C ILE A 291 -1.11 -19.85 -28.34
N VAL A 292 -2.08 -20.46 -29.03
CA VAL A 292 -3.12 -19.73 -29.78
C VAL A 292 -4.11 -19.11 -28.79
N VAL A 293 -4.35 -17.80 -28.91
CA VAL A 293 -5.20 -17.05 -27.98
C VAL A 293 -6.43 -16.47 -28.67
N SER A 294 -7.61 -16.76 -28.11
CA SER A 294 -8.87 -16.10 -28.47
C SER A 294 -9.23 -15.06 -27.40
N ALA A 295 -9.21 -13.78 -27.78
CA ALA A 295 -9.37 -12.66 -26.85
C ALA A 295 -10.83 -12.17 -26.80
N VAL A 296 -11.44 -12.15 -25.63
CA VAL A 296 -12.84 -11.72 -25.46
C VAL A 296 -12.89 -10.28 -24.97
N SER A 297 -13.58 -9.43 -25.72
CA SER A 297 -13.70 -8.00 -25.43
C SER A 297 -15.09 -7.45 -25.77
N GLY A 298 -15.55 -6.51 -24.95
CA GLY A 298 -16.74 -5.69 -25.25
C GLY A 298 -16.43 -4.35 -25.93
N LYS A 299 -15.15 -4.07 -26.24
CA LYS A 299 -14.72 -2.80 -26.85
C LYS A 299 -14.56 -2.96 -28.36
N ALA A 300 -15.46 -2.37 -29.14
CA ALA A 300 -15.47 -2.46 -30.61
C ALA A 300 -14.17 -2.01 -31.30
N GLY A 301 -13.41 -1.09 -30.70
CA GLY A 301 -12.14 -0.58 -31.24
C GLY A 301 -10.87 -1.27 -30.75
N ALA A 302 -10.96 -2.37 -29.98
CA ALA A 302 -9.80 -2.98 -29.36
C ALA A 302 -9.04 -4.00 -30.24
N SER A 303 -9.56 -4.32 -31.42
CA SER A 303 -9.05 -5.42 -32.27
C SER A 303 -7.55 -5.28 -32.57
N ASP A 304 -7.11 -4.13 -33.06
CA ASP A 304 -5.70 -3.91 -33.41
C ASP A 304 -4.78 -3.99 -32.20
N TYR A 305 -5.22 -3.48 -31.04
CA TYR A 305 -4.47 -3.58 -29.79
C TYR A 305 -4.29 -5.03 -29.37
N LEU A 306 -5.37 -5.83 -29.38
CA LEU A 306 -5.35 -7.24 -28.97
C LEU A 306 -4.52 -8.10 -29.94
N LYS A 307 -4.59 -7.83 -31.24
CA LYS A 307 -3.73 -8.50 -32.24
C LYS A 307 -2.26 -8.18 -32.03
N ARG A 308 -1.90 -6.92 -31.72
CA ARG A 308 -0.52 -6.54 -31.39
C ARG A 308 0.01 -7.24 -30.14
N LEU A 309 -0.85 -7.54 -29.17
CA LEU A 309 -0.46 -8.32 -27.99
C LEU A 309 -0.26 -9.81 -28.31
N GLY A 310 -0.90 -10.33 -29.36
CA GLY A 310 -0.77 -11.72 -29.79
C GLY A 310 -2.06 -12.51 -29.94
N ALA A 311 -3.24 -11.88 -29.78
CA ALA A 311 -4.51 -12.56 -29.99
C ALA A 311 -4.67 -12.99 -31.46
N SER A 312 -5.07 -14.24 -31.67
CA SER A 312 -5.33 -14.82 -32.99
C SER A 312 -6.77 -14.54 -33.46
N GLU A 313 -7.69 -14.43 -32.51
CA GLU A 313 -9.11 -14.13 -32.74
C GLU A 313 -9.61 -13.14 -31.69
N ILE A 314 -10.61 -12.33 -32.05
CA ILE A 314 -11.32 -11.47 -31.11
C ILE A 314 -12.79 -11.88 -31.07
N ILE A 315 -13.28 -12.18 -29.87
CA ILE A 315 -14.65 -12.64 -29.62
C ILE A 315 -15.44 -11.52 -28.93
N PRO A 316 -16.61 -11.13 -29.45
CA PRO A 316 -17.52 -10.24 -28.75
C PRO A 316 -17.93 -10.83 -27.41
N ARG A 317 -17.85 -10.04 -26.34
CA ARG A 317 -18.19 -10.47 -24.98
C ARG A 317 -19.58 -11.11 -24.87
N GLU A 318 -20.53 -10.63 -25.66
CA GLU A 318 -21.92 -11.07 -25.67
C GLU A 318 -22.06 -12.56 -26.01
N GLN A 319 -21.11 -13.14 -26.76
CA GLN A 319 -21.11 -14.57 -27.09
C GLN A 319 -20.92 -15.48 -25.86
N LEU A 320 -20.23 -14.98 -24.83
CA LEU A 320 -19.99 -15.71 -23.58
C LEU A 320 -20.91 -15.27 -22.44
N MET A 321 -21.54 -14.09 -22.51
CA MET A 321 -22.42 -13.56 -21.46
C MET A 321 -23.84 -14.13 -21.48
N ARG A 322 -24.02 -15.36 -21.95
CA ARG A 322 -25.30 -16.05 -22.10
C ARG A 322 -25.45 -17.15 -21.05
N GLU A 323 -26.67 -17.67 -20.92
CA GLU A 323 -26.89 -18.90 -20.16
C GLU A 323 -26.34 -20.09 -20.96
N ALA A 324 -25.44 -20.85 -20.32
CA ALA A 324 -24.79 -22.00 -20.93
C ALA A 324 -25.64 -23.26 -20.74
N LYS A 325 -25.64 -24.15 -21.74
CA LYS A 325 -26.10 -25.52 -21.55
C LYS A 325 -25.10 -26.28 -20.67
N PRO A 326 -25.50 -27.40 -20.03
CA PRO A 326 -24.60 -28.16 -19.17
C PRO A 326 -23.31 -28.63 -19.87
N LEU A 327 -23.39 -28.95 -21.16
CA LEU A 327 -22.27 -29.24 -22.05
C LEU A 327 -22.54 -28.64 -23.43
N GLU A 328 -21.50 -28.11 -24.04
CA GLU A 328 -21.54 -27.53 -25.39
C GLU A 328 -20.38 -28.03 -26.23
N THR A 329 -20.33 -27.59 -27.50
CA THR A 329 -19.23 -27.93 -28.41
C THR A 329 -17.90 -27.49 -27.84
N GLN A 330 -16.92 -28.40 -27.82
CA GLN A 330 -15.59 -28.12 -27.31
C GLN A 330 -14.84 -27.13 -28.22
N ARG A 331 -14.22 -26.11 -27.61
CA ARG A 331 -13.49 -25.02 -28.28
C ARG A 331 -12.18 -24.68 -27.57
N TRP A 332 -12.17 -24.72 -26.23
CA TRP A 332 -11.08 -24.14 -25.43
C TRP A 332 -10.15 -25.20 -24.86
N GLY A 333 -8.85 -25.10 -25.15
CA GLY A 333 -7.82 -25.92 -24.51
C GLY A 333 -7.49 -25.44 -23.09
N GLY A 334 -7.84 -24.19 -22.78
CA GLY A 334 -7.83 -23.62 -21.45
C GLY A 334 -8.38 -22.20 -21.43
N ALA A 335 -8.40 -21.56 -20.26
CA ALA A 335 -8.89 -20.20 -20.15
C ALA A 335 -8.25 -19.39 -19.03
N VAL A 336 -8.09 -18.08 -19.27
CA VAL A 336 -7.85 -17.07 -18.23
C VAL A 336 -9.10 -16.21 -18.10
N ASP A 337 -9.86 -16.41 -17.03
CA ASP A 337 -11.10 -15.68 -16.78
C ASP A 337 -10.94 -14.56 -15.75
N THR A 338 -11.26 -13.33 -16.18
CA THR A 338 -11.29 -12.13 -15.34
C THR A 338 -12.70 -11.61 -15.06
N LEU A 339 -13.74 -12.24 -15.63
CA LEU A 339 -15.12 -11.72 -15.60
C LEU A 339 -15.99 -12.42 -14.55
N GLY A 340 -15.85 -13.74 -14.40
CA GLY A 340 -16.78 -14.55 -13.60
C GLY A 340 -18.16 -14.70 -14.27
N GLY A 341 -19.15 -15.12 -13.49
CA GLY A 341 -20.54 -15.19 -13.95
C GLY A 341 -20.80 -16.11 -15.14
N ASN A 342 -21.71 -15.67 -16.00
CA ASN A 342 -22.13 -16.40 -17.21
C ASN A 342 -20.99 -16.63 -18.20
N ALA A 343 -20.02 -15.72 -18.27
CA ALA A 343 -18.84 -15.91 -19.12
C ALA A 343 -18.05 -17.14 -18.69
N LEU A 344 -17.76 -17.25 -17.38
CA LEU A 344 -17.08 -18.41 -16.82
C LEU A 344 -17.89 -19.69 -17.00
N ALA A 345 -19.21 -19.65 -16.76
CA ALA A 345 -20.08 -20.81 -16.96
C ALA A 345 -20.07 -21.31 -18.42
N THR A 346 -20.13 -20.39 -19.39
CA THR A 346 -20.05 -20.73 -20.83
C THR A 346 -18.69 -21.31 -21.19
N ILE A 347 -17.60 -20.73 -20.69
CA ILE A 347 -16.24 -21.26 -20.93
C ILE A 347 -16.12 -22.69 -20.43
N LEU A 348 -16.58 -22.97 -19.20
CA LEU A 348 -16.55 -24.33 -18.63
C LEU A 348 -17.33 -25.31 -19.52
N ALA A 349 -18.52 -24.91 -20.01
CA ALA A 349 -19.33 -25.73 -20.92
C ALA A 349 -18.71 -25.93 -22.31
N GLU A 350 -17.77 -25.09 -22.74
CA GLU A 350 -17.08 -25.15 -24.05
C GLU A 350 -15.63 -25.69 -23.98
N CYS A 351 -15.12 -26.06 -22.80
CA CYS A 351 -13.76 -26.61 -22.67
C CYS A 351 -13.56 -27.99 -23.31
N HIS A 352 -12.35 -28.26 -23.80
CA HIS A 352 -11.93 -29.60 -24.18
C HIS A 352 -11.75 -30.52 -22.96
N SER A 353 -11.67 -31.83 -23.21
CA SER A 353 -11.25 -32.80 -22.19
C SER A 353 -9.85 -32.46 -21.68
N GLY A 354 -9.66 -32.49 -20.36
CA GLY A 354 -8.39 -32.15 -19.71
C GLY A 354 -7.98 -30.67 -19.78
N ALA A 355 -8.84 -29.76 -20.25
CA ALA A 355 -8.56 -28.33 -20.27
C ALA A 355 -8.56 -27.73 -18.86
N THR A 356 -7.77 -26.68 -18.65
CA THR A 356 -7.69 -25.95 -17.37
C THR A 356 -8.23 -24.54 -17.50
N VAL A 357 -9.04 -24.11 -16.53
CA VAL A 357 -9.61 -22.76 -16.47
C VAL A 357 -9.15 -22.08 -15.19
N THR A 358 -8.41 -20.98 -15.33
CA THR A 358 -7.98 -20.15 -14.20
C THR A 358 -8.96 -19.00 -14.00
N ALA A 359 -9.68 -19.00 -12.88
CA ALA A 359 -10.60 -17.92 -12.51
C ALA A 359 -9.92 -16.94 -11.56
N CYS A 360 -9.73 -15.68 -12.01
CA CYS A 360 -8.96 -14.68 -11.27
C CYS A 360 -9.67 -13.33 -11.11
N GLY A 361 -10.86 -13.16 -11.71
CA GLY A 361 -11.63 -11.93 -11.62
C GLY A 361 -13.14 -12.15 -11.57
N LEU A 362 -13.83 -11.08 -11.18
CA LEU A 362 -15.28 -11.05 -10.94
C LEU A 362 -15.90 -9.76 -11.48
N ALA A 363 -15.29 -9.19 -12.53
CA ALA A 363 -15.68 -7.88 -13.05
C ALA A 363 -17.12 -7.84 -13.59
N ALA A 364 -17.68 -8.99 -13.97
CA ALA A 364 -19.07 -9.13 -14.40
C ALA A 364 -19.98 -9.62 -13.25
N ASP A 365 -19.69 -10.76 -12.64
CA ASP A 365 -20.44 -11.29 -11.49
C ASP A 365 -19.56 -12.24 -10.66
N PHE A 366 -19.70 -12.18 -9.34
CA PHE A 366 -19.02 -13.09 -8.41
C PHE A 366 -19.75 -14.42 -8.23
N ARG A 367 -21.02 -14.51 -8.64
CA ARG A 367 -21.81 -15.75 -8.60
C ARG A 367 -21.46 -16.61 -9.80
N LEU A 368 -21.40 -17.93 -9.60
CA LEU A 368 -21.18 -18.90 -10.66
C LEU A 368 -22.38 -19.85 -10.73
N ASN A 369 -23.25 -19.64 -11.72
CA ASN A 369 -24.37 -20.52 -12.01
C ASN A 369 -23.94 -21.49 -13.14
N THR A 370 -23.50 -22.68 -12.77
CA THR A 370 -23.06 -23.73 -13.71
C THR A 370 -23.46 -25.12 -13.21
N THR A 371 -23.12 -26.16 -13.98
CA THR A 371 -23.33 -27.56 -13.58
C THR A 371 -22.00 -28.27 -13.32
N VAL A 372 -22.04 -29.41 -12.64
CA VAL A 372 -20.87 -30.27 -12.44
C VAL A 372 -20.49 -31.09 -13.69
N MET A 373 -21.33 -31.08 -14.75
CA MET A 373 -21.17 -31.94 -15.92
C MET A 373 -19.85 -31.72 -16.68
N PRO A 374 -19.35 -30.48 -16.89
CA PRO A 374 -18.04 -30.28 -17.50
C PRO A 374 -16.90 -30.95 -16.73
N PHE A 375 -16.96 -30.99 -15.40
CA PHE A 375 -15.90 -31.55 -14.57
C PHE A 375 -15.91 -33.09 -14.65
N ILE A 376 -17.06 -33.72 -14.42
CA ILE A 376 -17.14 -35.18 -14.33
C ILE A 376 -17.12 -35.90 -15.69
N LEU A 377 -17.49 -35.22 -16.78
CA LEU A 377 -17.58 -35.82 -18.12
C LEU A 377 -16.40 -35.46 -19.03
N ARG A 378 -15.50 -34.55 -18.61
CA ARG A 378 -14.33 -34.12 -19.40
C ARG A 378 -12.99 -34.38 -18.70
N GLU A 379 -12.98 -35.10 -17.58
CA GLU A 379 -11.77 -35.65 -16.96
C GLU A 379 -11.46 -37.08 -17.41
N SER A 380 -12.38 -37.74 -18.11
CA SER A 380 -12.30 -39.18 -18.45
C SER A 380 -11.55 -39.50 -19.76
N GLY A 381 -10.44 -38.79 -20.03
CA GLY A 381 -9.68 -38.90 -21.29
C GLY A 381 -8.26 -39.37 -21.09
#